data_AF-A0AAE0AGM4-F1
#
_entry.id   AF-A0AAE0AGM4-F1
#
_cell.length_a   1.000
_cell.length_b   1.000
_cell.length_c   1.000
_cell.angle_alpha   90.00
_cell.angle_beta   90.00
_cell.angle_gamma   90.00
#
_symmetry.space_group_name_H-M   'P 1'
#
loop_
_entity.id
_entity.type
_entity.pdbx_description
1 polymer ?
#
loop_
_entity_poly.entity_id
_entity_poly.type
_entity_poly.pdbx_seq_one_letter_code
_entity_poly.pdbx_strand_id
1 'polypeptide(L)'
;MPIKWVLHWQPNAGTSVNSQILNEVSQCVEGINGTKDGRWKATLTFYKPMLREHSVAADLPRDFLGISLPEQPNKYFFVIRAQRIVLEADSSIQTIMEKLQSYKSRVSLNFEGFQYQLGDFQLRVGKVVPTHSENLRGIVMEVEYLPLSSIEKSRQILDEFLDIWQEALSKRSLPGHFMHMEPNFTDYGLPDDYSSQHTAIQYATIMAQLIASVQSVQTMRN
;
A
#
# COMPACT_ATOMS: atom_id res chain seq x y z
N MET A 1 -16.67 2.86 7.75
CA MET A 1 -15.21 2.73 7.85
C MET A 1 -14.60 4.03 7.36
N PRO A 2 -13.58 4.58 8.01
CA PRO A 2 -12.88 5.76 7.51
C PRO A 2 -12.33 5.53 6.10
N ILE A 3 -12.25 6.59 5.30
CA ILE A 3 -11.62 6.51 3.97
C ILE A 3 -10.12 6.67 4.10
N LYS A 4 -9.37 5.93 3.29
CA LYS A 4 -7.91 6.04 3.22
C LYS A 4 -7.47 6.34 1.80
N TRP A 5 -6.46 7.17 1.65
CA TRP A 5 -5.62 7.24 0.47
C TRP A 5 -4.23 6.73 0.78
N VAL A 6 -3.71 5.86 -0.06
CA VAL A 6 -2.35 5.36 0.04
C VAL A 6 -1.53 6.00 -1.07
N LEU A 7 -0.45 6.67 -0.68
CA LEU A 7 0.48 7.36 -1.56
C LEU A 7 1.85 6.71 -1.48
N HIS A 8 2.61 6.78 -2.56
CA HIS A 8 3.99 6.31 -2.59
C HIS A 8 4.93 7.44 -3.00
N TRP A 9 6.14 7.40 -2.50
CA TRP A 9 7.18 8.36 -2.88
C TRP A 9 7.74 8.02 -4.25
N GLN A 10 7.61 8.96 -5.18
CA GLN A 10 8.26 8.93 -6.47
C GLN A 10 9.54 9.78 -6.39
N PRO A 11 10.73 9.16 -6.39
CA PRO A 11 11.99 9.91 -6.43
C PRO A 11 12.17 10.60 -7.79
N ASN A 12 12.88 11.73 -7.77
CA ASN A 12 13.32 12.42 -9.00
C ASN A 12 14.24 11.52 -9.83
N ALA A 13 14.36 11.82 -11.13
CA ALA A 13 15.26 11.09 -12.01
C ALA A 13 16.70 11.11 -11.46
N GLY A 14 17.32 9.93 -11.35
CA GLY A 14 18.68 9.77 -10.82
C GLY A 14 18.81 9.77 -9.31
N THR A 15 17.72 9.93 -8.55
CA THR A 15 17.73 9.81 -7.08
C THR A 15 17.11 8.51 -6.61
N SER A 16 17.59 7.97 -5.49
CA SER A 16 17.05 6.77 -4.86
C SER A 16 16.41 7.10 -3.53
N VAL A 17 15.36 6.36 -3.16
CA VAL A 17 14.79 6.41 -1.81
C VAL A 17 15.84 6.04 -0.75
N ASN A 18 15.83 6.76 0.36
CA ASN A 18 16.72 6.51 1.49
C ASN A 18 16.03 6.89 2.82
N SER A 19 16.64 6.51 3.95
CA SER A 19 16.07 6.77 5.28
C SER A 19 16.06 8.26 5.66
N GLN A 20 16.90 9.10 5.04
CA GLN A 20 16.89 10.54 5.31
C GLN A 20 15.61 11.18 4.77
N ILE A 21 15.17 10.82 3.56
CA ILE A 21 13.89 11.28 3.00
C ILE A 21 12.75 10.86 3.93
N LEU A 22 12.73 9.61 4.40
CA LEU A 22 11.72 9.14 5.34
C LEU A 22 11.69 9.98 6.63
N ASN A 23 12.85 10.27 7.22
CA ASN A 23 12.93 11.07 8.43
C ASN A 23 12.42 12.51 8.21
N GLU A 24 12.77 13.14 7.09
CA GLU A 24 12.29 14.49 6.74
C GLU A 24 10.79 14.52 6.51
N VAL A 25 10.24 13.49 5.85
CA VAL A 25 8.79 13.33 5.69
C VAL A 25 8.11 13.18 7.05
N SER A 26 8.64 12.33 7.93
CA SER A 26 8.08 12.16 9.29
C SER A 26 8.14 13.47 10.10
N GLN A 27 9.23 14.22 10.04
CA GLN A 27 9.33 15.53 10.67
C GLN A 27 8.37 16.57 10.05
N CYS A 28 8.06 16.43 8.76
CA CYS A 28 7.06 17.29 8.11
C CYS A 28 5.66 17.05 8.68
N VAL A 29 5.29 15.79 8.94
CA VAL A 29 4.02 15.44 9.61
C VAL A 29 3.95 16.07 11.00
N GLU A 30 5.03 15.99 11.77
CA GLU A 30 5.10 16.62 13.10
C GLU A 30 5.03 18.16 13.00
N GLY A 31 5.63 18.74 11.96
CA GLY A 31 5.63 20.19 11.70
C GLY A 31 4.25 20.76 11.33
N ILE A 32 3.33 19.94 10.80
CA ILE A 32 1.94 20.33 10.57
C ILE A 32 1.03 20.02 11.77
N ASN A 33 1.60 19.82 12.96
CA ASN A 33 0.93 19.46 14.23
C ASN A 33 0.47 18.00 14.32
N GLY A 34 1.05 17.09 13.54
CA GLY A 34 0.79 15.66 13.70
C GLY A 34 1.38 15.11 14.99
N THR A 35 0.57 14.48 15.84
CA THR A 35 1.03 13.87 17.08
C THR A 35 1.27 12.38 16.89
N LYS A 36 2.46 11.90 17.24
CA LYS A 36 2.85 10.51 17.03
C LYS A 36 2.04 9.57 17.93
N ASP A 37 1.34 8.63 17.32
CA ASP A 37 0.35 7.74 17.95
C ASP A 37 0.66 6.25 17.65
N GLY A 38 1.92 5.87 17.83
CA GLY A 38 2.35 4.47 17.80
C GLY A 38 2.91 3.99 16.46
N ARG A 39 3.01 2.66 16.34
CA ARG A 39 3.59 1.97 15.18
C ARG A 39 2.49 1.33 14.35
N TRP A 40 2.69 1.29 13.05
CA TRP A 40 1.79 0.64 12.12
C TRP A 40 2.59 -0.33 11.25
N LYS A 41 1.96 -1.46 10.90
CA LYS A 41 2.51 -2.45 9.99
C LYS A 41 1.41 -3.12 9.17
N ALA A 42 1.57 -3.12 7.85
CA ALA A 42 0.80 -3.96 6.93
C ALA A 42 1.75 -4.88 6.15
N THR A 43 1.27 -6.06 5.77
CA THR A 43 2.09 -7.03 5.02
C THR A 43 1.37 -7.41 3.74
N LEU A 44 2.07 -7.28 2.62
CA LEU A 44 1.57 -7.64 1.30
C LEU A 44 2.48 -8.70 0.67
N THR A 45 1.87 -9.77 0.18
CA THR A 45 2.55 -10.95 -0.35
C THR A 45 2.08 -11.23 -1.77
N PHE A 46 3.02 -11.50 -2.66
CA PHE A 46 2.77 -11.93 -4.03
C PHE A 46 2.89 -13.45 -4.14
N TYR A 47 1.80 -14.08 -4.58
CA TYR A 47 1.67 -15.53 -4.70
C TYR A 47 1.67 -15.97 -6.17
N LYS A 48 2.32 -17.12 -6.40
CA LYS A 48 2.29 -17.84 -7.68
C LYS A 48 1.80 -19.27 -7.48
N PRO A 49 1.12 -19.90 -8.45
CA PRO A 49 0.57 -21.23 -8.29
C PRO A 49 1.72 -22.24 -8.33
N MET A 50 1.58 -23.32 -7.57
CA MET A 50 2.43 -24.49 -7.71
C MET A 50 1.79 -25.45 -8.71
N LEU A 51 2.26 -25.41 -9.96
CA LEU A 51 1.79 -26.31 -11.02
C LEU A 51 2.43 -27.68 -10.85
N ARG A 52 1.77 -28.59 -10.12
CA ARG A 52 2.25 -29.98 -9.96
C ARG A 52 1.79 -30.91 -11.07
N GLU A 53 0.65 -30.63 -11.71
CA GLU A 53 0.11 -31.40 -12.84
C GLU A 53 -0.48 -30.48 -13.92
N HIS A 54 -0.29 -30.84 -15.20
CA HIS A 54 -0.64 -29.98 -16.35
C HIS A 54 -2.16 -29.83 -16.57
N SER A 55 -3.00 -30.64 -15.93
CA SER A 55 -4.46 -30.61 -16.05
C SER A 55 -5.11 -29.50 -15.21
N VAL A 56 -4.54 -29.13 -14.05
CA VAL A 56 -5.12 -28.15 -13.11
C VAL A 56 -4.65 -26.71 -13.40
N ALA A 57 -3.73 -26.55 -14.36
CA ALA A 57 -3.11 -25.25 -14.66
C ALA A 57 -4.07 -24.21 -15.25
N ALA A 58 -5.18 -24.63 -15.85
CA ALA A 58 -6.17 -23.74 -16.44
C ALA A 58 -7.11 -23.12 -15.40
N ASP A 59 -7.34 -23.79 -14.26
CA ASP A 59 -8.36 -23.40 -13.27
C ASP A 59 -7.82 -22.53 -12.13
N LEU A 60 -6.49 -22.50 -11.93
CA LEU A 60 -5.88 -21.69 -10.89
C LEU A 60 -5.65 -20.25 -11.38
N PRO A 61 -6.06 -19.22 -10.61
CA PRO A 61 -5.60 -17.86 -10.80
C PRO A 61 -4.08 -17.81 -10.95
N ARG A 62 -3.60 -17.22 -12.05
CA ARG A 62 -2.16 -17.25 -12.40
C ARG A 62 -1.31 -16.61 -11.32
N ASP A 63 -1.51 -15.34 -11.00
CA ASP A 63 -0.75 -14.68 -9.94
C ASP A 63 -1.72 -13.76 -9.16
N PHE A 64 -1.60 -13.70 -7.84
CA PHE A 64 -2.41 -12.79 -7.03
C PHE A 64 -1.62 -12.19 -5.87
N LEU A 65 -2.18 -11.11 -5.32
CA LEU A 65 -1.66 -10.46 -4.13
C LEU A 65 -2.51 -10.83 -2.93
N GLY A 66 -1.87 -11.08 -1.79
CA GLY A 66 -2.50 -11.22 -0.49
C GLY A 66 -2.07 -10.08 0.43
N ILE A 67 -2.96 -9.54 1.23
CA ILE A 67 -2.66 -8.46 2.17
C ILE A 67 -3.29 -8.70 3.55
N SER A 68 -2.49 -8.45 4.58
CA SER A 68 -2.93 -8.34 5.97
C SER A 68 -2.90 -6.87 6.39
N LEU A 69 -4.04 -6.38 6.88
CA LEU A 69 -4.23 -5.02 7.36
C LEU A 69 -4.29 -5.02 8.90
N PRO A 70 -3.64 -4.08 9.58
CA PRO A 70 -3.59 -4.07 11.06
C PRO A 70 -4.96 -3.79 11.69
N GLU A 71 -5.86 -3.12 11.00
CA GLU A 71 -7.22 -2.82 11.49
C GLU A 71 -8.13 -4.05 11.47
N GLN A 72 -7.77 -5.09 10.71
CA GLN A 72 -8.53 -6.32 10.54
C GLN A 72 -7.60 -7.54 10.70
N PRO A 73 -7.04 -7.78 11.89
CA PRO A 73 -6.00 -8.80 12.11
C PRO A 73 -6.50 -10.24 11.86
N ASN A 74 -7.81 -10.44 11.96
CA ASN A 74 -8.46 -11.74 11.71
C ASN A 74 -8.83 -11.95 10.23
N LYS A 75 -8.51 -11.00 9.36
CA LYS A 75 -8.85 -11.03 7.95
C LYS A 75 -7.62 -11.07 7.06
N TYR A 76 -7.81 -11.58 5.87
CA TYR A 76 -6.84 -11.57 4.80
C TYR A 76 -7.54 -11.25 3.49
N PHE A 77 -6.97 -10.36 2.69
CA PHE A 77 -7.58 -9.94 1.44
C PHE A 77 -6.75 -10.44 0.26
N PHE A 78 -7.41 -10.94 -0.77
CA PHE A 78 -6.79 -11.30 -2.03
C PHE A 78 -7.16 -10.30 -3.11
N VAL A 79 -6.19 -9.90 -3.92
CA VAL A 79 -6.41 -9.03 -5.08
C VAL A 79 -5.84 -9.69 -6.32
N ILE A 80 -6.71 -10.01 -7.26
CA ILE A 80 -6.35 -10.55 -8.57
C ILE A 80 -6.54 -9.45 -9.60
N ARG A 81 -5.47 -8.66 -9.82
CA ARG A 81 -5.53 -7.41 -10.58
C ARG A 81 -5.98 -7.58 -12.04
N ALA A 82 -5.54 -8.66 -12.70
CA ALA A 82 -5.87 -8.89 -14.11
C ALA A 82 -7.37 -9.15 -14.34
N GLN A 83 -8.03 -9.79 -13.38
CA GLN A 83 -9.47 -10.07 -13.40
C GLN A 83 -10.29 -9.03 -12.64
N ARG A 84 -9.63 -8.05 -12.00
CA ARG A 84 -10.25 -7.04 -11.14
C ARG A 84 -11.11 -7.68 -10.04
N ILE A 85 -10.57 -8.71 -9.39
CA ILE A 85 -11.26 -9.40 -8.30
C ILE A 85 -10.59 -9.03 -6.98
N VAL A 86 -11.40 -8.72 -5.97
CA VAL A 86 -10.98 -8.62 -4.57
C VAL A 86 -11.81 -9.56 -3.72
N LEU A 87 -11.15 -10.33 -2.85
CA LEU A 87 -11.81 -11.30 -1.96
C LEU A 87 -11.38 -11.04 -0.52
N GLU A 88 -12.32 -11.17 0.40
CA GLU A 88 -12.04 -11.22 1.83
C GLU A 88 -12.10 -12.67 2.32
N ALA A 89 -11.15 -13.06 3.14
CA ALA A 89 -11.10 -14.34 3.80
C ALA A 89 -10.69 -14.19 5.27
N ASP A 90 -10.90 -15.23 6.06
CA ASP A 90 -10.31 -15.34 7.39
C ASP A 90 -8.77 -15.49 7.30
N SER A 91 -8.04 -14.96 8.28
CA SER A 91 -6.56 -14.99 8.28
C SER A 91 -5.97 -16.41 8.25
N SER A 92 -6.72 -17.43 8.69
CA SER A 92 -6.35 -18.85 8.62
C SER A 92 -6.15 -19.37 7.19
N ILE A 93 -6.66 -18.67 6.16
CA ILE A 93 -6.46 -19.05 4.76
C ILE A 93 -4.98 -19.15 4.38
N GLN A 94 -4.12 -18.35 5.02
CA GLN A 94 -2.68 -18.40 4.79
C GLN A 94 -2.11 -19.78 5.17
N THR A 95 -2.49 -20.29 6.33
CA THR A 95 -2.11 -21.63 6.81
C THR A 95 -2.68 -22.73 5.91
N ILE A 96 -3.92 -22.56 5.42
CA ILE A 96 -4.54 -23.51 4.50
C ILE A 96 -3.75 -23.57 3.18
N MET A 97 -3.45 -22.43 2.57
CA MET A 97 -2.66 -22.37 1.32
C MET A 97 -1.27 -22.97 1.48
N GLU A 98 -0.62 -22.73 2.63
CA GLU A 98 0.68 -23.30 2.95
C GLU A 98 0.63 -24.84 3.07
N LYS A 99 -0.36 -25.37 3.80
CA LYS A 99 -0.57 -26.82 3.95
C LYS A 99 -0.93 -27.51 2.64
N LEU A 100 -1.80 -26.91 1.84
CA LEU A 100 -2.19 -27.44 0.53
C LEU A 100 -1.05 -27.31 -0.50
N GLN A 101 -0.07 -26.44 -0.23
CA GLN A 101 1.02 -26.11 -1.15
C GLN A 101 0.50 -25.70 -2.54
N SER A 102 -0.70 -25.08 -2.59
CA SER A 102 -1.34 -24.66 -3.84
C SER A 102 -0.64 -23.45 -4.45
N TYR A 103 -0.11 -22.57 -3.59
CA TYR A 103 0.58 -21.35 -3.99
C TYR A 103 1.89 -21.18 -3.23
N LYS A 104 2.89 -20.63 -3.91
CA LYS A 104 4.18 -20.25 -3.33
C LYS A 104 4.23 -18.73 -3.16
N SER A 105 4.55 -18.27 -1.96
CA SER A 105 4.96 -16.87 -1.75
C SER A 105 6.28 -16.61 -2.49
N ARG A 106 6.29 -15.61 -3.38
CA ARG A 106 7.48 -15.20 -4.14
C ARG A 106 8.14 -13.98 -3.55
N VAL A 107 7.33 -12.99 -3.17
CA VAL A 107 7.80 -11.71 -2.63
C VAL A 107 6.82 -11.28 -1.55
N SER A 108 7.32 -10.96 -0.36
CA SER A 108 6.55 -10.33 0.70
C SER A 108 7.21 -9.00 1.06
N LEU A 109 6.40 -7.95 1.12
CA LEU A 109 6.81 -6.62 1.54
C LEU A 109 6.08 -6.24 2.82
N ASN A 110 6.84 -5.72 3.78
CA ASN A 110 6.33 -5.08 4.97
C ASN A 110 6.27 -3.57 4.70
N PHE A 111 5.10 -3.01 4.95
CA PHE A 111 4.86 -1.58 5.02
C PHE A 111 4.86 -1.24 6.50
N GLU A 112 5.93 -0.59 6.98
CA GLU A 112 6.13 -0.39 8.42
C GLU A 112 6.59 1.03 8.71
N GLY A 113 6.03 1.61 9.77
CA GLY A 113 6.28 2.99 10.12
C GLY A 113 5.56 3.45 11.37
N PHE A 114 5.30 4.75 11.41
CA PHE A 114 4.64 5.41 12.52
C PHE A 114 3.29 5.98 12.10
N GLN A 115 2.39 5.96 13.06
CA GLN A 115 1.08 6.59 12.97
C GLN A 115 1.12 7.96 13.64
N TYR A 116 0.35 8.89 13.10
CA TYR A 116 0.22 10.26 13.55
C TYR A 116 -1.25 10.67 13.55
N GLN A 117 -1.70 11.34 14.61
CA GLN A 117 -3.03 11.92 14.68
C GLN A 117 -2.97 13.41 14.32
N LEU A 118 -3.89 13.86 13.48
CA LEU A 118 -3.98 15.24 13.01
C LEU A 118 -5.46 15.66 12.91
N GLY A 119 -6.07 16.01 14.04
CA GLY A 119 -7.49 16.37 14.10
C GLY A 119 -8.37 15.22 13.60
N ASP A 120 -9.15 15.48 12.53
CA ASP A 120 -10.02 14.50 11.87
C ASP A 120 -9.27 13.54 10.93
N PHE A 121 -7.95 13.70 10.80
CA PHE A 121 -7.10 12.84 9.98
C PHE A 121 -6.19 11.98 10.83
N GLN A 122 -5.87 10.81 10.29
CA GLN A 122 -4.85 9.91 10.80
C GLN A 122 -3.87 9.62 9.67
N LEU A 123 -2.59 9.91 9.90
CA LEU A 123 -1.53 9.69 8.93
C LEU A 123 -0.69 8.50 9.34
N ARG A 124 -0.26 7.68 8.38
CA ARG A 124 0.79 6.69 8.61
C ARG A 124 1.89 6.90 7.60
N VAL A 125 3.11 7.09 8.07
CA VAL A 125 4.29 7.25 7.21
C VAL A 125 5.26 6.13 7.52
N GLY A 126 5.72 5.45 6.48
CA GLY A 126 6.60 4.31 6.67
C GLY A 126 7.48 3.96 5.47
N LYS A 127 8.37 3.02 5.74
CA LYS A 127 9.20 2.37 4.73
C LYS A 127 8.50 1.13 4.20
N VAL A 128 8.81 0.81 2.94
CA VAL A 128 8.49 -0.47 2.33
C VAL A 128 9.77 -1.29 2.25
N VAL A 129 9.81 -2.44 2.92
CA VAL A 129 10.98 -3.32 2.97
C VAL A 129 10.57 -4.78 2.70
N PRO A 130 11.38 -5.57 1.99
CA PRO A 130 11.11 -7.00 1.86
C PRO A 130 11.17 -7.71 3.21
N THR A 131 10.32 -8.71 3.44
CA THR A 131 10.23 -9.39 4.74
C THR A 131 11.54 -10.03 5.20
N HIS A 132 12.45 -10.36 4.27
CA HIS A 132 13.75 -10.99 4.57
C HIS A 132 14.95 -10.05 4.32
N SER A 133 14.75 -8.74 4.18
CA SER A 133 15.86 -7.79 4.02
C SER A 133 15.50 -6.38 4.50
N GLU A 134 16.44 -5.68 5.11
CA GLU A 134 16.28 -4.27 5.50
C GLU A 134 16.44 -3.27 4.33
N ASN A 135 16.56 -3.76 3.10
CA ASN A 135 16.71 -2.90 1.92
C ASN A 135 15.43 -2.12 1.66
N LEU A 136 15.52 -0.80 1.82
CA LEU A 136 14.43 0.13 1.50
C LEU A 136 14.05 0.02 0.02
N ARG A 137 12.78 -0.29 -0.24
CA ARG A 137 12.20 -0.35 -1.59
C ARG A 137 11.35 0.86 -1.94
N GLY A 138 10.84 1.55 -0.93
CA GLY A 138 9.99 2.73 -1.13
C GLY A 138 9.62 3.39 0.19
N ILE A 139 9.03 4.56 0.08
CA ILE A 139 8.39 5.27 1.19
C ILE A 139 6.91 5.36 0.85
N VAL A 140 6.05 5.15 1.83
CA VAL A 140 4.60 5.15 1.71
C VAL A 140 3.99 6.10 2.73
N MET A 141 2.88 6.72 2.35
CA MET A 141 2.05 7.51 3.26
C MET A 141 0.60 7.07 3.12
N GLU A 142 -0.05 6.73 4.22
CA GLU A 142 -1.51 6.64 4.29
C GLU A 142 -2.08 7.92 4.89
N VAL A 143 -3.14 8.43 4.27
CA VAL A 143 -3.95 9.52 4.81
C VAL A 143 -5.35 8.95 5.02
N GLU A 144 -5.80 8.91 6.27
CA GLU A 144 -7.12 8.40 6.65
C GLU A 144 -7.98 9.56 7.16
N TYR A 145 -9.15 9.76 6.56
CA TYR A 145 -10.14 10.73 7.01
C TYR A 145 -11.23 10.01 7.82
N LEU A 146 -11.31 10.34 9.11
CA LEU A 146 -12.09 9.62 10.12
C LEU A 146 -13.62 9.83 10.05
N PRO A 147 -14.14 11.04 9.77
CA PRO A 147 -15.57 11.33 9.92
C PRO A 147 -16.51 10.66 8.90
N LEU A 148 -16.03 10.35 7.69
CA LEU A 148 -16.89 9.90 6.58
C LEU A 148 -16.39 8.60 5.93
N SER A 149 -17.34 7.88 5.32
CA SER A 149 -17.09 6.63 4.59
C SER A 149 -17.40 6.71 3.09
N SER A 150 -18.03 7.79 2.62
CA SER A 150 -18.31 8.01 1.19
C SER A 150 -17.10 8.59 0.47
N ILE A 151 -16.57 7.85 -0.50
CA ILE A 151 -15.37 8.23 -1.27
C ILE A 151 -15.62 9.56 -1.99
N GLU A 152 -16.74 9.67 -2.68
CA GLU A 152 -17.10 10.89 -3.42
C GLU A 152 -17.16 12.13 -2.53
N LYS A 153 -17.81 12.03 -1.36
CA LYS A 153 -17.97 13.18 -0.45
C LYS A 153 -16.67 13.60 0.21
N SER A 154 -15.75 12.67 0.41
CA SER A 154 -14.50 12.94 1.13
C SER A 154 -13.33 13.26 0.21
N ARG A 155 -13.47 13.05 -1.10
CA ARG A 155 -12.44 13.33 -2.11
C ARG A 155 -11.92 14.76 -2.02
N GLN A 156 -12.83 15.76 -2.00
CA GLN A 156 -12.45 17.17 -1.89
C GLN A 156 -11.61 17.46 -0.63
N ILE A 157 -12.00 16.88 0.50
CA ILE A 157 -11.30 17.06 1.78
C ILE A 157 -9.90 16.44 1.74
N LEU A 158 -9.76 15.26 1.12
CA LEU A 158 -8.47 14.61 0.95
C LEU A 158 -7.58 15.34 -0.06
N ASP A 159 -8.14 15.90 -1.13
CA ASP A 159 -7.40 16.74 -2.09
C ASP A 159 -6.88 18.01 -1.41
N GLU A 160 -7.73 18.73 -0.65
CA GLU A 160 -7.32 19.90 0.13
C GLU A 160 -6.21 19.55 1.14
N PHE A 161 -6.29 18.38 1.77
CA PHE A 161 -5.24 17.89 2.65
C PHE A 161 -3.92 17.68 1.88
N LEU A 162 -3.96 17.09 0.69
CA LEU A 162 -2.77 16.89 -0.13
C LEU A 162 -2.14 18.21 -0.59
N ASP A 163 -2.93 19.24 -0.86
CA ASP A 163 -2.42 20.57 -1.19
C ASP A 163 -1.63 21.19 -0.02
N ILE A 164 -2.20 21.14 1.19
CA ILE A 164 -1.51 21.60 2.41
C ILE A 164 -0.23 20.80 2.64
N TRP A 165 -0.30 19.49 2.46
CA TRP A 165 0.84 18.59 2.60
C TRP A 165 1.95 18.90 1.59
N GLN A 166 1.60 19.14 0.33
CA GLN A 166 2.54 19.51 -0.72
C GLN A 166 3.20 20.86 -0.42
N GLU A 167 2.45 21.83 0.08
CA GLU A 167 3.01 23.11 0.51
C GLU A 167 4.02 22.91 1.66
N ALA A 168 3.69 22.09 2.66
CA ALA A 168 4.56 21.79 3.78
C ALA A 168 5.86 21.09 3.35
N LEU A 169 5.77 20.12 2.44
CA LEU A 169 6.93 19.40 1.91
C LEU A 169 7.82 20.27 1.01
N SER A 170 7.23 21.20 0.23
CA SER A 170 8.01 22.05 -0.68
C SER A 170 9.07 22.89 0.05
N LYS A 171 8.79 23.25 1.31
CA LYS A 171 9.72 23.97 2.20
C LYS A 171 10.98 23.17 2.54
N ARG A 172 10.97 21.83 2.34
CA ARG A 172 12.10 20.93 2.67
C ARG A 172 12.98 20.54 1.47
N SER A 173 12.62 20.95 0.25
CA SER A 173 13.42 20.70 -0.98
C SER A 173 13.83 19.23 -1.17
N LEU A 174 12.93 18.29 -0.90
CA LEU A 174 13.22 16.86 -1.02
C LEU A 174 13.29 16.39 -2.49
N PRO A 175 14.13 15.40 -2.82
CA PRO A 175 14.34 14.94 -4.21
C PRO A 175 13.26 13.94 -4.65
N GLY A 176 12.00 14.39 -4.73
CA GLY A 176 10.84 13.61 -5.15
C GLY A 176 9.54 14.19 -4.62
N HIS A 177 8.44 13.48 -4.85
CA HIS A 177 7.13 13.84 -4.32
C HIS A 177 6.28 12.59 -4.07
N PHE A 178 5.23 12.75 -3.27
CA PHE A 178 4.23 11.71 -3.13
C PHE A 178 3.32 11.67 -4.36
N MET A 179 2.95 10.46 -4.76
CA MET A 179 2.02 10.19 -5.84
C MET A 179 0.83 9.40 -5.29
N HIS A 180 -0.35 9.99 -5.43
CA HIS A 180 -1.62 9.31 -5.24
C HIS A 180 -2.06 8.70 -6.58
N MET A 181 -2.43 7.42 -6.56
CA MET A 181 -3.00 6.73 -7.72
C MET A 181 -4.31 6.08 -7.28
N GLU A 182 -5.41 6.78 -7.53
CA GLU A 182 -6.74 6.27 -7.20
C GLU A 182 -7.06 5.08 -8.13
N PRO A 183 -7.25 3.86 -7.60
CA PRO A 183 -7.74 2.75 -8.39
C PRO A 183 -9.20 2.99 -8.76
N ASN A 184 -9.61 2.53 -9.95
CA ASN A 184 -11.04 2.50 -10.26
C ASN A 184 -11.71 1.36 -9.47
N PHE A 185 -12.35 1.68 -8.35
CA PHE A 185 -12.99 0.68 -7.49
C PHE A 185 -14.22 0.02 -8.14
N THR A 186 -14.91 0.74 -9.04
CA THR A 186 -16.06 0.20 -9.76
C THR A 186 -15.68 -0.95 -10.69
N ASP A 187 -14.45 -0.94 -11.22
CA ASP A 187 -13.90 -2.04 -12.01
C ASP A 187 -13.78 -3.34 -11.21
N TYR A 188 -13.68 -3.25 -9.87
CA TYR A 188 -13.66 -4.37 -8.95
C TYR A 188 -15.05 -4.71 -8.38
N GLY A 189 -16.10 -4.03 -8.85
CA GLY A 189 -17.47 -4.20 -8.36
C GLY A 189 -17.70 -3.64 -6.96
N LEU A 190 -16.84 -2.74 -6.47
CA LEU A 190 -17.01 -2.11 -5.15
C LEU A 190 -17.87 -0.84 -5.23
N PRO A 191 -18.72 -0.58 -4.22
CA PRO A 191 -19.55 0.62 -4.12
C PRO A 191 -18.75 1.85 -3.63
N ASP A 192 -19.40 3.02 -3.53
CA ASP A 192 -18.81 4.25 -2.97
C ASP A 192 -18.52 4.15 -1.45
N ASP A 193 -19.24 3.28 -0.74
CA ASP A 193 -19.03 3.05 0.69
C ASP A 193 -17.69 2.36 0.93
N TYR A 194 -16.75 3.11 1.49
CA TYR A 194 -15.38 2.65 1.70
C TYR A 194 -15.31 1.46 2.67
N SER A 195 -14.44 0.51 2.34
CA SER A 195 -14.26 -0.74 3.06
C SER A 195 -12.80 -1.18 3.03
N SER A 196 -12.42 -2.18 3.84
CA SER A 196 -11.06 -2.72 3.83
C SER A 196 -10.63 -3.31 2.48
N GLN A 197 -11.57 -3.72 1.63
CA GLN A 197 -11.27 -4.18 0.28
C GLN A 197 -10.74 -3.03 -0.61
N HIS A 198 -11.24 -1.80 -0.41
CA HIS A 198 -10.72 -0.61 -1.10
C HIS A 198 -9.26 -0.37 -0.73
N THR A 199 -8.95 -0.42 0.58
CA THR A 199 -7.58 -0.32 1.07
C THR A 199 -6.70 -1.41 0.45
N ALA A 200 -7.15 -2.67 0.43
CA ALA A 200 -6.41 -3.77 -0.17
C ALA A 200 -6.05 -3.52 -1.65
N ILE A 201 -6.98 -2.97 -2.44
CA ILE A 201 -6.74 -2.61 -3.85
C ILE A 201 -5.72 -1.49 -3.98
N GLN A 202 -5.75 -0.48 -3.11
CA GLN A 202 -4.78 0.61 -3.13
C GLN A 202 -3.34 0.12 -2.87
N TYR A 203 -3.13 -0.72 -1.86
CA TYR A 203 -1.82 -1.35 -1.63
C TYR A 203 -1.37 -2.21 -2.81
N ALA A 204 -2.29 -2.98 -3.39
CA ALA A 204 -2.00 -3.79 -4.57
C ALA A 204 -1.56 -2.93 -5.78
N THR A 205 -2.13 -1.73 -5.90
CA THR A 205 -1.81 -0.76 -6.95
C THR A 205 -0.42 -0.15 -6.73
N ILE A 206 -0.08 0.22 -5.49
CA ILE A 206 1.26 0.74 -5.15
C ILE A 206 2.33 -0.32 -5.35
N MET A 207 2.07 -1.57 -4.95
CA MET A 207 3.02 -2.67 -5.16
C MET A 207 3.42 -2.80 -6.63
N ALA A 208 2.45 -2.65 -7.54
CA ALA A 208 2.71 -2.69 -8.97
C ALA A 208 3.75 -1.64 -9.40
N GLN A 209 3.63 -0.41 -8.91
CA GLN A 209 4.57 0.66 -9.23
C GLN A 209 5.93 0.48 -8.58
N LEU A 210 5.96 0.01 -7.33
CA LEU A 210 7.22 -0.30 -6.66
C LEU A 210 8.00 -1.41 -7.38
N ILE A 211 7.31 -2.41 -7.94
CA ILE A 211 7.96 -3.43 -8.79
C ILE A 211 8.44 -2.83 -10.11
N ALA A 212 7.58 -2.05 -10.80
CA ALA A 212 7.90 -1.47 -12.10
C ALA A 212 9.12 -0.52 -12.03
N SER A 213 9.19 0.30 -11.00
CA SER A 213 10.32 1.23 -10.77
C SER A 213 11.64 0.50 -10.48
N VAL A 214 11.61 -0.64 -9.78
CA VAL A 214 12.82 -1.45 -9.56
C VAL A 214 13.30 -2.09 -10.87
N GLN A 215 12.38 -2.56 -11.71
CA GLN A 215 12.71 -3.15 -13.00
C GLN A 215 13.33 -2.11 -13.95
N SER A 216 12.78 -0.89 -14.04
CA SER A 216 13.33 0.16 -14.88
C SER A 216 14.74 0.58 -14.48
N VAL A 217 15.04 0.66 -13.18
CA VAL A 217 16.39 0.98 -12.67
C VAL A 217 17.38 -0.14 -12.97
N GLN A 218 16.96 -1.41 -12.97
CA GLN A 218 17.81 -2.53 -13.35
C GLN A 218 18.11 -2.55 -14.85
N THR A 219 17.12 -2.24 -15.70
CA THR A 219 17.32 -2.17 -17.16
C THR A 219 18.25 -1.03 -17.57
N MET A 220 18.29 0.09 -16.84
CA MET A 220 19.22 1.20 -17.09
C MET A 220 20.66 0.95 -16.60
N ARG A 221 20.90 -0.10 -15.80
CA ARG A 221 22.22 -0.46 -15.27
C ARG A 221 22.94 -1.57 -16.05
N ASN A 222 22.27 -2.17 -17.03
CA ASN A 222 22.81 -3.19 -17.94
C ASN A 222 23.02 -2.61 -19.34
#